data_AF-A0A523KUC9-F1
#
_entry.id   AF-A0A523KUC9-F1
#
_cell.length_a   1.000
_cell.length_b   1.000
_cell.length_c   1.000
_cell.angle_alpha   90.00
_cell.angle_beta   90.00
_cell.angle_gamma   90.00
#
_symmetry.space_group_name_H-M   'P 1'
#
loop_
_entity.id
_entity.type
_entity.pdbx_description
1 polymer ?
#
loop_
_entity_poly.entity_id
_entity_poly.type
_entity_poly.pdbx_seq_one_letter_code
_entity_poly.pdbx_strand_id
1 'polypeptide(L)'
;MGGLKKYMPITYWVALVGSLSLIGFPGFAGYFSKDAIILAAQNADIPGAGYAYTMVLLGVFVTAFYTFRLFFMVFHGEERMDEHTRSHLHETSPVVTVPLILLAIPSAIIGWLTVDAVLFGGYFDNAIIILEQHGAMAAVAEVFHGPANFVVHGFSGPVLYLAAAGVISAWYIYLKKPSIAEVFQRRFNFIYNLLDQKYYFDRFNQFVFAGSCRGIGHLLWRLGDTLLIDGLLVNGSAKLVGWLSGVIRHVQTGYLNHYAFAMISGLILLLGWVVLV
;
A
#
# COMPACT_ATOMS: atom_id res chain seq x y z
N MET A 1 16.19 -17.83 4.52
CA MET A 1 16.33 -17.78 3.04
C MET A 1 17.77 -17.46 2.68
N GLY A 2 18.32 -18.13 1.68
CA GLY A 2 19.69 -18.00 1.18
C GLY A 2 20.06 -19.20 0.30
N GLY A 3 20.95 -19.01 -0.67
CA GLY A 3 21.47 -20.10 -1.51
C GLY A 3 20.50 -20.68 -2.57
N LEU A 4 19.36 -20.03 -2.82
CA LEU A 4 18.30 -20.58 -3.68
C LEU A 4 18.67 -20.71 -5.16
N LYS A 5 19.76 -20.07 -5.62
CA LYS A 5 20.21 -20.14 -7.02
C LYS A 5 20.39 -21.58 -7.53
N LYS A 6 20.83 -22.50 -6.66
CA LYS A 6 21.07 -23.91 -7.04
C LYS A 6 19.79 -24.67 -7.33
N TYR A 7 18.71 -24.32 -6.64
CA TYR A 7 17.45 -25.07 -6.66
C TYR A 7 16.40 -24.43 -7.57
N MET A 8 16.49 -23.11 -7.77
CA MET A 8 15.58 -22.33 -8.62
C MET A 8 16.34 -21.44 -9.63
N PRO A 9 16.98 -22.05 -10.64
CA PRO A 9 17.82 -21.32 -11.60
C PRO A 9 17.02 -20.44 -12.57
N ILE A 10 15.81 -20.83 -12.96
CA ILE A 10 14.96 -20.04 -13.86
C ILE A 10 14.47 -18.81 -13.12
N THR A 11 13.94 -19.00 -11.92
CA THR A 11 13.48 -17.90 -11.05
C THR A 11 14.63 -16.93 -10.75
N TYR A 12 15.86 -17.44 -10.55
CA TYR A 12 17.06 -16.63 -10.38
C TYR A 12 17.31 -15.69 -11.57
N TRP A 13 17.31 -16.21 -12.80
CA TRP A 13 17.60 -15.41 -13.99
C TRP A 13 16.50 -14.40 -14.28
N VAL A 14 15.24 -14.78 -14.12
CA VAL A 14 14.10 -13.86 -14.26
C VAL A 14 14.18 -12.74 -13.23
N ALA A 15 14.43 -13.06 -11.96
CA ALA A 15 14.60 -12.06 -10.91
C ALA A 15 15.82 -11.15 -11.16
N LEU A 16 16.90 -11.68 -11.74
CA LEU A 16 18.08 -10.88 -12.09
C LEU A 16 17.76 -9.89 -13.21
N VAL A 17 17.08 -10.33 -14.28
CA VAL A 17 16.65 -9.46 -15.38
C VAL A 17 15.74 -8.34 -14.86
N GLY A 18 14.75 -8.69 -14.03
CA GLY A 18 13.87 -7.69 -13.40
C GLY A 18 14.63 -6.71 -12.50
N SER A 19 15.59 -7.22 -11.71
CA SER A 19 16.42 -6.39 -10.83
C SER A 19 17.31 -5.43 -11.63
N LEU A 20 17.95 -5.90 -12.71
CA LEU A 20 18.80 -5.08 -13.59
C LEU A 20 17.98 -4.00 -14.30
N SER A 21 16.77 -4.34 -14.77
CA SER A 21 15.86 -3.36 -15.36
C SER A 21 15.42 -2.31 -14.34
N LEU A 22 15.04 -2.71 -13.13
CA LEU A 22 14.60 -1.78 -12.06
C LEU A 22 15.69 -0.79 -11.62
N ILE A 23 16.94 -1.24 -11.51
CA ILE A 23 18.03 -0.34 -11.12
C ILE A 23 18.43 0.62 -12.24
N GLY A 24 18.01 0.34 -13.48
CA GLY A 24 18.35 1.11 -14.67
C GLY A 24 19.71 0.73 -15.25
N PHE A 25 20.08 -0.57 -15.26
CA PHE A 25 21.33 -1.00 -15.86
C PHE A 25 21.32 -0.72 -17.38
N PRO A 26 22.39 -0.14 -17.95
CA PRO A 26 22.45 0.22 -19.37
C PRO A 26 22.07 -0.94 -20.28
N GLY A 27 21.12 -0.68 -21.19
CA GLY A 27 20.59 -1.67 -22.13
C GLY A 27 19.35 -2.45 -21.69
N PHE A 28 18.85 -2.27 -20.46
CA PHE A 28 17.52 -2.76 -20.06
C PHE A 28 16.45 -1.67 -20.22
N ALA A 29 15.17 -2.06 -20.24
CA ALA A 29 14.08 -1.10 -20.45
C ALA A 29 14.05 0.03 -19.40
N GLY A 30 14.32 -0.28 -18.13
CA GLY A 30 14.32 0.72 -17.07
C GLY A 30 15.48 1.73 -17.14
N TYR A 31 16.54 1.47 -17.90
CA TYR A 31 17.59 2.46 -18.16
C TYR A 31 17.03 3.63 -18.99
N PHE A 32 16.35 3.31 -20.10
CA PHE A 32 15.81 4.33 -21.00
C PHE A 32 14.82 5.28 -20.32
N SER A 33 13.94 4.74 -19.46
CA SER A 33 12.98 5.58 -18.73
C SER A 33 13.64 6.37 -17.61
N LYS A 34 14.50 5.74 -16.81
CA LYS A 34 15.08 6.37 -15.62
C LYS A 34 16.12 7.43 -15.98
N ASP A 35 16.99 7.14 -16.93
CA ASP A 35 18.06 8.06 -17.33
C ASP A 35 17.49 9.28 -18.06
N ALA A 36 16.45 9.09 -18.90
CA ALA A 36 15.74 10.21 -19.53
C ALA A 36 15.12 11.16 -18.49
N ILE A 37 14.51 10.62 -17.42
CA ILE A 37 13.96 11.44 -16.34
C ILE A 37 15.06 12.17 -15.57
N ILE A 38 16.19 11.52 -15.31
CA ILE A 38 17.33 12.14 -14.60
C ILE A 38 17.92 13.28 -15.43
N LEU A 39 18.11 13.06 -16.74
CA LEU A 39 18.60 14.09 -17.67
C LEU A 39 17.59 15.25 -17.80
N ALA A 40 16.29 14.95 -17.87
CA ALA A 40 15.26 15.98 -17.89
C ALA A 40 15.26 16.80 -16.59
N ALA A 41 15.36 16.14 -15.43
CA ALA A 41 15.43 16.81 -14.13
C ALA A 41 16.69 17.66 -13.96
N GLN A 42 17.81 17.24 -14.55
CA GLN A 42 19.07 18.00 -14.54
C GLN A 42 18.96 19.30 -15.33
N ASN A 43 18.26 19.27 -16.46
CA ASN A 43 18.10 20.39 -17.38
C ASN A 43 16.79 21.18 -17.16
N ALA A 44 16.06 20.89 -16.08
CA ALA A 44 14.85 21.62 -15.74
C ALA A 44 15.21 22.96 -15.09
N ASP A 45 14.68 24.05 -15.66
CA ASP A 45 14.92 25.43 -15.19
C ASP A 45 13.76 25.94 -14.31
N ILE A 46 13.37 25.13 -13.31
CA ILE A 46 12.31 25.47 -12.35
C ILE A 46 12.86 25.55 -10.94
N PRO A 47 12.28 26.41 -10.06
CA PRO A 47 12.65 26.44 -8.65
C PRO A 47 12.54 25.04 -8.02
N GLY A 48 13.64 24.56 -7.43
CA GLY A 48 13.71 23.23 -6.83
C GLY A 48 14.15 22.09 -7.75
N ALA A 49 14.38 22.33 -9.05
CA ALA A 49 14.87 21.32 -9.99
C ALA A 49 16.17 20.65 -9.53
N GLY A 50 17.16 21.44 -9.08
CA GLY A 50 18.43 20.91 -8.57
C GLY A 50 18.25 20.00 -7.33
N TYR A 51 17.30 20.33 -6.45
CA TYR A 51 16.95 19.46 -5.31
C TYR A 51 16.31 18.16 -5.79
N ALA A 52 15.35 18.23 -6.71
CA ALA A 52 14.71 17.05 -7.29
C ALA A 52 15.74 16.14 -7.99
N TYR A 53 16.62 16.72 -8.82
CA TYR A 53 17.72 16.01 -9.47
C TYR A 53 18.60 15.27 -8.46
N THR A 54 19.01 15.95 -7.39
CA THR A 54 19.85 15.35 -6.33
C THR A 54 19.13 14.21 -5.62
N MET A 55 17.84 14.36 -5.30
CA MET A 55 17.04 13.31 -4.66
C MET A 55 16.85 12.10 -5.58
N VAL A 56 16.59 12.30 -6.87
CA VAL A 56 16.45 11.21 -7.85
C VAL A 56 17.78 10.47 -8.01
N LEU A 57 18.91 11.19 -8.10
CA LEU A 57 20.24 10.59 -8.15
C LEU A 57 20.56 9.76 -6.90
N LEU A 58 20.30 10.27 -5.70
CA LEU A 58 20.47 9.49 -4.46
C LEU A 58 19.55 8.27 -4.44
N GLY A 59 18.33 8.41 -4.98
CA GLY A 59 17.39 7.31 -5.19
C GLY A 59 17.98 6.17 -6.02
N VAL A 60 18.80 6.46 -7.04
CA VAL A 60 19.47 5.42 -7.85
C VAL A 60 20.33 4.51 -6.97
N PHE A 61 21.15 5.08 -6.10
CA PHE A 61 21.98 4.32 -5.15
C PHE A 61 21.12 3.49 -4.20
N VAL A 62 20.10 4.11 -3.58
CA VAL A 62 19.24 3.44 -2.61
C VAL A 62 18.46 2.28 -3.25
N THR A 63 17.93 2.49 -4.46
CA THR A 63 17.25 1.44 -5.25
C THR A 63 18.18 0.28 -5.56
N ALA A 64 19.37 0.56 -6.07
CA ALA A 64 20.34 -0.49 -6.35
C ALA A 64 20.71 -1.27 -5.07
N PHE A 65 20.91 -0.55 -3.96
CA PHE A 65 21.25 -1.15 -2.68
C PHE A 65 20.16 -2.09 -2.14
N TYR A 66 18.90 -1.65 -2.02
CA TYR A 66 17.86 -2.52 -1.45
C TYR A 66 17.48 -3.67 -2.39
N THR A 67 17.49 -3.45 -3.70
CA THR A 67 17.17 -4.49 -4.70
C THR A 67 18.21 -5.60 -4.67
N PHE A 68 19.49 -5.24 -4.70
CA PHE A 68 20.56 -6.26 -4.65
C PHE A 68 20.78 -6.82 -3.26
N ARG A 69 20.49 -6.08 -2.17
CA ARG A 69 20.38 -6.65 -0.83
C ARG A 69 19.38 -7.80 -0.81
N LEU A 70 18.16 -7.60 -1.34
CA LEU A 70 17.15 -8.65 -1.43
C LEU A 70 17.66 -9.80 -2.29
N PHE A 71 18.15 -9.52 -3.50
CA PHE A 71 18.63 -10.52 -4.43
C PHE A 71 19.74 -11.41 -3.84
N PHE A 72 20.73 -10.80 -3.16
CA PHE A 72 21.82 -11.52 -2.52
C PHE A 72 21.37 -12.32 -1.31
N MET A 73 20.50 -11.77 -0.45
CA MET A 73 20.00 -12.51 0.72
C MET A 73 19.10 -13.70 0.34
N VAL A 74 18.41 -13.64 -0.80
CA VAL A 74 17.50 -14.69 -1.25
C VAL A 74 18.25 -15.78 -2.02
N PHE A 75 19.03 -15.41 -3.04
CA PHE A 75 19.63 -16.37 -3.97
C PHE A 75 21.06 -16.75 -3.65
N HIS A 76 21.80 -15.90 -2.94
CA HIS A 76 23.20 -16.10 -2.58
C HIS A 76 23.34 -16.26 -1.05
N GLY A 77 24.57 -16.39 -0.58
CA GLY A 77 24.87 -16.56 0.85
C GLY A 77 24.63 -17.98 1.35
N GLU A 78 24.71 -18.14 2.67
CA GLU A 78 24.52 -19.43 3.35
C GLU A 78 23.04 -19.83 3.36
N GLU A 79 22.78 -21.13 3.24
CA GLU A 79 21.45 -21.71 3.28
C GLU A 79 20.89 -21.57 4.71
N ARG A 80 19.98 -20.61 4.90
CA ARG A 80 19.27 -20.37 6.16
C ARG A 80 17.88 -21.00 6.09
N MET A 81 17.83 -22.33 6.01
CA MET A 81 16.60 -23.14 5.97
C MET A 81 16.82 -24.47 6.69
N ASP A 82 15.74 -25.03 7.23
CA ASP A 82 15.68 -26.36 7.83
C ASP A 82 15.60 -27.46 6.75
N GLU A 83 15.99 -28.69 7.11
CA GLU A 83 16.08 -29.81 6.16
C GLU A 83 14.73 -30.17 5.52
N HIS A 84 13.62 -29.97 6.26
CA HIS A 84 12.27 -30.19 5.74
C HIS A 84 11.89 -29.14 4.68
N THR A 85 12.22 -27.87 4.89
CA THR A 85 12.00 -26.84 3.85
C THR A 85 12.87 -27.10 2.61
N ARG A 86 14.07 -27.64 2.81
CA ARG A 86 15.01 -27.95 1.73
C ARG A 86 14.51 -29.07 0.81
N SER A 87 13.87 -30.11 1.35
CA SER A 87 13.36 -31.24 0.55
C SER A 87 12.18 -30.87 -0.35
N HIS A 88 11.44 -29.81 -0.02
CA HIS A 88 10.35 -29.27 -0.83
C HIS A 88 10.77 -28.13 -1.76
N LEU A 89 12.08 -27.84 -1.86
CA LEU A 89 12.59 -26.74 -2.64
C LEU A 89 12.72 -27.14 -4.12
N HIS A 90 11.80 -26.67 -4.94
CA HIS A 90 11.81 -26.89 -6.39
C HIS A 90 11.37 -25.63 -7.13
N GLU A 91 11.64 -25.59 -8.43
CA GLU A 91 11.13 -24.52 -9.30
C GLU A 91 9.60 -24.47 -9.29
N THR A 92 9.07 -23.27 -9.52
CA THR A 92 7.62 -23.09 -9.52
C THR A 92 7.00 -23.75 -10.75
N SER A 93 5.75 -24.21 -10.62
CA SER A 93 4.96 -24.77 -11.73
C SER A 93 5.00 -23.85 -12.97
N PRO A 94 4.97 -24.41 -14.20
CA PRO A 94 4.96 -23.64 -15.44
C PRO A 94 3.88 -22.55 -15.49
N VAL A 95 2.77 -22.73 -14.78
CA VAL A 95 1.68 -21.74 -14.66
C VAL A 95 2.17 -20.40 -14.09
N VAL A 96 3.21 -20.41 -13.26
CA VAL A 96 3.84 -19.20 -12.69
C VAL A 96 5.08 -18.80 -13.48
N THR A 97 5.92 -19.78 -13.81
CA THR A 97 7.24 -19.52 -14.43
C THR A 97 7.11 -18.96 -15.85
N VAL A 98 6.13 -19.42 -16.63
CA VAL A 98 5.93 -18.93 -18.02
C VAL A 98 5.54 -17.44 -18.04
N PRO A 99 4.53 -16.96 -17.29
CA PRO A 99 4.25 -15.53 -17.18
C PRO A 99 5.46 -14.70 -16.74
N LEU A 100 6.24 -15.19 -15.77
CA LEU A 100 7.44 -14.48 -15.28
C LEU A 100 8.49 -14.31 -16.38
N ILE A 101 8.75 -15.36 -17.18
CA ILE A 101 9.67 -15.29 -18.33
C ILE A 101 9.12 -14.31 -19.38
N LEU A 102 7.84 -14.40 -19.70
CA LEU A 102 7.20 -13.51 -20.68
C LEU A 102 7.25 -12.04 -20.27
N LEU A 103 7.24 -11.73 -18.96
CA LEU A 103 7.42 -10.37 -18.45
C LEU A 103 8.89 -9.94 -18.40
N ALA A 104 9.82 -10.88 -18.22
CA ALA A 104 11.25 -10.58 -18.21
C ALA A 104 11.77 -10.15 -19.59
N ILE A 105 11.26 -10.74 -20.67
CA ILE A 105 11.65 -10.41 -22.06
C ILE A 105 11.44 -8.92 -22.40
N PRO A 106 10.22 -8.34 -22.28
CA PRO A 106 10.01 -6.92 -22.54
C PRO A 106 10.78 -6.05 -21.54
N SER A 107 10.94 -6.50 -20.29
CA SER A 107 11.76 -5.77 -19.30
C SER A 107 13.23 -5.60 -19.73
N ALA A 108 13.75 -6.51 -20.57
CA ALA A 108 15.08 -6.41 -21.15
C ALA A 108 15.10 -5.60 -22.46
N ILE A 109 14.12 -5.81 -23.36
CA ILE A 109 14.24 -5.38 -24.76
C ILE A 109 13.32 -4.20 -25.13
N ILE A 110 12.16 -4.04 -24.49
CA ILE A 110 11.11 -3.12 -24.98
C ILE A 110 11.60 -1.66 -25.10
N GLY A 111 12.47 -1.23 -24.19
CA GLY A 111 13.04 0.12 -24.21
C GLY A 111 13.80 0.43 -25.49
N TRP A 112 14.48 -0.54 -26.09
CA TRP A 112 15.18 -0.34 -27.37
C TRP A 112 14.24 -0.03 -28.53
N LEU A 113 13.03 -0.59 -28.48
CA LEU A 113 12.05 -0.48 -29.56
C LEU A 113 11.16 0.76 -29.40
N THR A 114 10.84 1.13 -28.16
CA THR A 114 9.79 2.14 -27.89
C THR A 114 10.32 3.48 -27.39
N VAL A 115 11.58 3.58 -26.93
CA VAL A 115 12.08 4.81 -26.30
C VAL A 115 11.92 6.04 -27.19
N ASP A 116 12.25 5.93 -28.49
CA ASP A 116 12.16 7.05 -29.43
C ASP A 116 10.70 7.49 -29.65
N ALA A 117 9.81 6.53 -29.91
CA ALA A 117 8.39 6.78 -30.10
C ALA A 117 7.71 7.35 -28.84
N VAL A 118 8.12 6.90 -27.65
CA VAL A 118 7.53 7.32 -26.37
C VAL A 118 8.04 8.71 -25.96
N LEU A 119 9.33 9.00 -26.14
CA LEU A 119 9.91 10.29 -25.74
C LEU A 119 9.66 11.41 -26.76
N PHE A 120 9.72 11.10 -28.06
CA PHE A 120 9.72 12.11 -29.13
C PHE A 120 8.67 11.86 -30.21
N GLY A 121 8.06 10.68 -30.27
CA GLY A 121 7.07 10.31 -31.29
C GLY A 121 5.62 10.75 -30.99
N GLY A 122 5.42 11.70 -30.07
CA GLY A 122 4.10 12.26 -29.75
C GLY A 122 3.18 11.36 -28.91
N TYR A 123 3.71 10.30 -28.30
CA TYR A 123 2.92 9.35 -27.50
C TYR A 123 2.16 10.01 -26.34
N PHE A 124 2.71 11.08 -25.76
CA PHE A 124 2.13 11.80 -24.62
C PHE A 124 1.51 13.15 -24.96
N ASP A 125 1.46 13.58 -26.22
CA ASP A 125 1.09 14.96 -26.61
C ASP A 125 -0.30 15.37 -26.10
N ASN A 126 -1.24 14.42 -26.04
CA ASN A 126 -2.60 14.68 -25.56
C ASN A 126 -2.78 14.50 -24.04
N ALA A 127 -1.77 13.99 -23.34
CA ALA A 127 -1.83 13.65 -21.91
C ALA A 127 -0.96 14.56 -21.04
N ILE A 128 0.17 15.04 -21.57
CA ILE A 128 1.15 15.85 -20.84
C ILE A 128 1.41 17.13 -21.63
N ILE A 129 0.98 18.26 -21.09
CA ILE A 129 1.22 19.58 -21.71
C ILE A 129 2.48 20.17 -21.09
N ILE A 130 3.51 20.35 -21.91
CA ILE A 130 4.76 21.01 -21.52
C ILE A 130 4.71 22.44 -22.10
N LEU A 131 4.71 23.44 -21.22
CA LEU A 131 4.78 24.84 -21.62
C LEU A 131 6.13 25.12 -22.30
N GLU A 132 6.14 25.95 -23.35
CA GLU A 132 7.33 26.29 -24.15
C GLU A 132 8.50 26.84 -23.32
N GLN A 133 8.20 27.47 -22.18
CA GLN A 133 9.19 27.99 -21.24
C GLN A 133 10.05 26.90 -20.55
N HIS A 134 9.66 25.61 -20.61
CA HIS A 134 10.37 24.51 -19.96
C HIS A 134 11.10 23.63 -20.99
N GLY A 135 12.34 23.99 -21.31
CA GLY A 135 13.18 23.33 -22.32
C GLY A 135 13.83 22.00 -21.91
N ALA A 136 13.44 21.39 -20.78
CA ALA A 136 14.10 20.19 -20.25
C ALA A 136 14.14 19.03 -21.26
N MET A 137 13.03 18.79 -21.97
CA MET A 137 12.94 17.74 -22.98
C MET A 137 13.73 18.06 -24.26
N ALA A 138 13.93 19.35 -24.58
CA ALA A 138 14.79 19.74 -25.69
C ALA A 138 16.25 19.37 -25.41
N ALA A 139 16.73 19.56 -24.18
CA ALA A 139 18.06 19.12 -23.77
C ALA A 139 18.22 17.58 -23.83
N VAL A 140 17.17 16.83 -23.49
CA VAL A 140 17.19 15.36 -23.66
C VAL A 140 17.25 14.97 -25.14
N ALA A 141 16.54 15.70 -26.01
CA ALA A 141 16.58 15.47 -27.47
C ALA A 141 17.97 15.73 -28.07
N GLU A 142 18.71 16.73 -27.59
CA GLU A 142 20.08 16.99 -28.03
C GLU A 142 21.06 15.86 -27.71
N VAL A 143 20.86 15.17 -26.58
CA VAL A 143 21.69 14.03 -26.17
C VAL A 143 21.21 12.72 -26.82
N PHE A 144 19.93 12.62 -27.15
CA PHE A 144 19.32 11.43 -27.71
C PHE A 144 19.56 11.32 -29.23
N HIS A 145 20.65 10.64 -29.60
CA HIS A 145 20.94 10.27 -30.99
C HIS A 145 20.67 8.78 -31.25
N GLY A 146 19.51 8.32 -30.79
CA GLY A 146 19.07 6.92 -30.91
C GLY A 146 19.45 6.03 -29.73
N PRO A 147 18.80 4.86 -29.59
CA PRO A 147 18.89 4.03 -28.39
C PRO A 147 20.31 3.56 -28.04
N ALA A 148 21.11 3.19 -29.04
CA ALA A 148 22.47 2.72 -28.83
C ALA A 148 23.40 3.82 -28.30
N ASN A 149 23.35 5.02 -28.89
CA ASN A 149 24.14 6.17 -28.44
C ASN A 149 23.70 6.62 -27.05
N PHE A 150 22.40 6.57 -26.77
CA PHE A 150 21.87 6.88 -25.46
C PHE A 150 22.41 5.92 -24.40
N VAL A 151 22.50 4.61 -24.68
CA VAL A 151 23.11 3.61 -23.78
C VAL A 151 24.60 3.90 -23.56
N VAL A 152 25.35 4.25 -24.61
CA VAL A 152 26.77 4.61 -24.49
C VAL A 152 26.97 5.85 -23.61
N HIS A 153 26.11 6.86 -23.75
CA HIS A 153 26.12 8.04 -22.89
C HIS A 153 25.91 7.68 -21.41
N GLY A 154 25.08 6.68 -21.10
CA GLY A 154 24.86 6.22 -19.73
C GLY A 154 26.10 5.68 -19.04
N PHE A 155 27.11 5.21 -19.78
CA PHE A 155 28.36 4.74 -19.20
C PHE A 155 29.26 5.86 -18.69
N SER A 156 29.11 7.10 -19.19
CA SER A 156 29.85 8.26 -18.69
C SER A 156 29.10 9.00 -17.57
N GLY A 157 27.79 8.76 -17.43
CA GLY A 157 26.95 9.41 -16.42
C GLY A 157 27.19 8.90 -14.99
N PRO A 158 26.93 9.75 -13.96
CA PRO A 158 27.06 9.36 -12.56
C PRO A 158 26.08 8.26 -12.13
N VAL A 159 24.98 8.07 -12.89
CA VAL A 159 23.90 7.13 -12.60
C VAL A 159 24.41 5.69 -12.52
N LEU A 160 25.20 5.24 -13.51
CA LEU A 160 25.76 3.90 -13.53
C LEU A 160 26.69 3.65 -12.34
N TYR A 161 27.56 4.61 -12.04
CA TYR A 161 28.50 4.50 -10.92
C TYR A 161 27.80 4.45 -9.57
N LEU A 162 26.74 5.25 -9.37
CA LEU A 162 25.92 5.22 -8.17
C LEU A 162 25.15 3.89 -8.04
N ALA A 163 24.58 3.39 -9.12
CA ALA A 163 23.95 2.08 -9.12
C ALA A 163 24.96 0.97 -8.79
N ALA A 164 26.12 0.97 -9.44
CA ALA A 164 27.21 0.02 -9.17
C ALA A 164 27.68 0.12 -7.71
N ALA A 165 27.84 1.32 -7.16
CA ALA A 165 28.18 1.53 -5.76
C ALA A 165 27.12 0.94 -4.82
N GLY A 166 25.83 1.08 -5.14
CA GLY A 166 24.73 0.45 -4.41
C GLY A 166 24.82 -1.08 -4.43
N VAL A 167 25.04 -1.68 -5.61
CA VAL A 167 25.20 -3.13 -5.77
C VAL A 167 26.43 -3.66 -5.02
N ILE A 168 27.59 -2.99 -5.16
CA ILE A 168 28.85 -3.39 -4.52
C ILE A 168 28.72 -3.26 -2.99
N SER A 169 28.11 -2.19 -2.50
CA SER A 169 27.87 -1.99 -1.07
C SER A 169 26.95 -3.07 -0.51
N ALA A 170 25.86 -3.41 -1.22
CA ALA A 170 24.96 -4.48 -0.81
C ALA A 170 25.67 -5.85 -0.80
N TRP A 171 26.45 -6.15 -1.84
CA TRP A 171 27.26 -7.37 -1.91
C TRP A 171 28.23 -7.47 -0.72
N TYR A 172 28.98 -6.40 -0.45
CA TYR A 172 29.99 -6.38 0.60
C TYR A 172 29.35 -6.52 1.99
N ILE A 173 28.31 -5.74 2.28
CA ILE A 173 27.65 -5.75 3.58
C ILE A 173 26.93 -7.08 3.82
N TYR A 174 26.15 -7.59 2.86
CA TYR A 174 25.28 -8.75 3.11
C TYR A 174 25.88 -10.11 2.78
N LEU A 175 26.90 -10.20 1.92
CA LEU A 175 27.58 -11.47 1.62
C LEU A 175 28.97 -11.59 2.25
N LYS A 176 29.74 -10.50 2.38
CA LYS A 176 31.11 -10.57 2.89
C LYS A 176 31.23 -10.25 4.37
N LYS A 177 30.57 -9.19 4.86
CA LYS A 177 30.69 -8.75 6.26
C LYS A 177 29.35 -8.28 6.86
N PRO A 178 28.44 -9.23 7.19
CA PRO A 178 27.11 -8.93 7.77
C PRO A 178 27.15 -8.11 9.07
N SER A 179 28.23 -8.21 9.84
CA SER A 179 28.41 -7.45 11.09
C SER A 179 28.36 -5.93 10.90
N ILE A 180 28.63 -5.43 9.69
CA ILE A 180 28.49 -4.00 9.38
C ILE A 180 27.02 -3.57 9.58
N ALA A 181 26.06 -4.34 9.08
CA ALA A 181 24.65 -4.00 9.19
C ALA A 181 24.20 -3.93 10.66
N GLU A 182 24.66 -4.87 11.50
CA GLU A 182 24.37 -4.88 12.94
C GLU A 182 24.96 -3.66 13.67
N VAL A 183 26.18 -3.25 13.31
CA VAL A 183 26.82 -2.06 13.90
C VAL A 183 26.05 -0.79 13.53
N PHE A 184 25.65 -0.64 12.26
CA PHE A 184 24.85 0.51 11.82
C PHE A 184 23.49 0.55 12.51
N GLN A 185 22.82 -0.60 12.65
CA GLN A 185 21.55 -0.70 13.37
C GLN A 185 21.70 -0.24 14.83
N ARG A 186 22.73 -0.70 15.54
CA ARG A 186 22.96 -0.32 16.94
C ARG A 186 23.31 1.16 17.09
N ARG A 187 24.17 1.70 16.20
CA ARG A 187 24.61 3.10 16.26
C ARG A 187 23.51 4.08 15.88
N PHE A 188 22.71 3.76 14.86
CA PHE A 188 21.64 4.61 14.35
C PHE A 188 20.25 4.05 14.69
N ASN A 189 20.09 3.50 15.90
CA ASN A 189 18.85 2.83 16.31
C ASN A 189 17.61 3.71 16.16
N PHE A 190 17.71 5.01 16.43
CA PHE A 190 16.61 5.96 16.24
C PHE A 190 16.15 6.04 14.77
N ILE A 191 17.10 6.26 13.85
CA ILE A 191 16.80 6.36 12.41
C ILE A 191 16.34 5.01 11.87
N TYR A 192 17.00 3.92 12.30
CA TYR A 192 16.62 2.56 11.93
C TYR A 192 15.16 2.29 12.32
N ASN A 193 14.76 2.55 13.57
CA ASN A 193 13.39 2.32 14.02
C ASN A 193 12.38 3.22 13.32
N LEU A 194 12.75 4.47 13.01
CA LEU A 194 11.89 5.36 12.23
C LEU A 194 11.59 4.78 10.84
N LEU A 195 12.63 4.30 10.13
CA LEU A 195 12.49 3.72 8.80
C LEU A 195 11.81 2.34 8.83
N ASP A 196 12.15 1.49 9.79
CA ASP A 196 11.57 0.16 9.99
C ASP A 196 10.07 0.23 10.32
N GLN A 197 9.66 1.22 11.11
CA GLN A 197 8.26 1.53 11.40
C GLN A 197 7.59 2.37 10.31
N LYS A 198 8.18 2.49 9.11
CA LYS A 198 7.65 3.23 7.95
C LYS A 198 7.22 4.66 8.31
N TYR A 199 8.07 5.37 9.04
CA TYR A 199 7.82 6.72 9.57
C TYR A 199 6.61 6.82 10.51
N TYR A 200 6.15 5.70 11.07
CA TYR A 200 4.95 5.59 11.91
C TYR A 200 3.64 6.00 11.23
N PHE A 201 3.61 6.16 9.90
CA PHE A 201 2.39 6.51 9.17
C PHE A 201 1.30 5.45 9.33
N ASP A 202 1.65 4.16 9.27
CA ASP A 202 0.70 3.06 9.49
C ASP A 202 0.07 3.15 10.88
N ARG A 203 0.89 3.39 11.91
CA ARG A 203 0.43 3.52 13.30
C ARG A 203 -0.45 4.75 13.48
N PHE A 204 -0.07 5.88 12.88
CA PHE A 204 -0.88 7.09 12.86
C PHE A 204 -2.24 6.82 12.22
N ASN A 205 -2.27 6.20 11.04
CA ASN A 205 -3.52 5.89 10.34
C ASN A 205 -4.41 4.94 11.13
N GLN A 206 -3.82 3.90 11.73
CA GLN A 206 -4.55 2.92 12.54
C GLN A 206 -5.14 3.54 13.81
N PHE A 207 -4.40 4.44 14.46
CA PHE A 207 -4.82 5.07 15.71
C PHE A 207 -5.80 6.21 15.46
N VAL A 208 -5.44 7.15 14.57
CA VAL A 208 -6.21 8.37 14.32
C VAL A 208 -7.42 8.08 13.45
N PHE A 209 -7.26 7.52 12.26
CA PHE A 209 -8.41 7.31 11.38
C PHE A 209 -9.20 6.06 11.76
N ALA A 210 -8.57 4.88 11.73
CA ALA A 210 -9.30 3.63 11.99
C ALA A 210 -9.78 3.52 13.45
N GLY A 211 -9.01 4.05 14.40
CA GLY A 211 -9.39 4.11 15.81
C GLY A 211 -10.57 5.05 16.04
N SER A 212 -10.50 6.28 15.53
CA SER A 212 -11.60 7.24 15.71
C SER A 212 -12.89 6.79 15.02
N CYS A 213 -12.82 6.26 13.80
CA CYS A 213 -13.99 5.74 13.10
C CYS A 213 -14.66 4.59 13.87
N ARG A 214 -13.87 3.64 14.41
CA ARG A 214 -14.41 2.57 15.26
C ARG A 214 -14.97 3.11 16.57
N GLY A 215 -14.32 4.09 17.18
CA GLY A 215 -14.80 4.76 18.40
C GLY A 215 -16.14 5.44 18.20
N ILE A 216 -16.29 6.23 17.13
CA ILE A 216 -17.55 6.87 16.74
C ILE A 216 -18.61 5.82 16.44
N GLY A 217 -18.27 4.76 15.69
CA GLY A 217 -19.19 3.66 15.40
C GLY A 217 -19.70 2.97 16.67
N HIS A 218 -18.82 2.69 17.63
CA HIS A 218 -19.21 2.13 18.92
C HIS A 218 -20.07 3.09 19.76
N LEU A 219 -19.80 4.40 19.70
CA LEU A 219 -20.60 5.41 20.37
C LEU A 219 -22.03 5.45 19.79
N LEU A 220 -22.14 5.49 18.46
CA LEU A 220 -23.43 5.50 17.76
C LEU A 220 -24.21 4.21 18.00
N TRP A 221 -23.55 3.06 18.00
CA TRP A 221 -24.20 1.78 18.32
C TRP A 221 -24.74 1.75 19.75
N ARG A 222 -23.93 2.14 20.74
CA ARG A 222 -24.35 2.14 22.15
C ARG A 222 -25.46 3.14 22.44
N LEU A 223 -25.35 4.36 21.92
CA LEU A 223 -26.32 5.43 22.18
C LEU A 223 -27.59 5.28 21.32
N GLY A 224 -27.44 4.98 20.04
CA GLY A 224 -28.56 4.87 19.11
C GLY A 224 -29.29 3.55 19.27
N ASP A 225 -28.58 2.44 19.15
CA ASP A 225 -29.22 1.13 19.07
C ASP A 225 -29.58 0.61 20.47
N THR A 226 -28.59 0.47 21.34
CA THR A 226 -28.80 -0.21 22.63
C THR A 226 -29.61 0.65 23.62
N LEU A 227 -29.34 1.96 23.68
CA LEU A 227 -29.99 2.85 24.65
C LEU A 227 -31.35 3.36 24.14
N LEU A 228 -31.39 3.95 22.94
CA LEU A 228 -32.60 4.56 22.40
C LEU A 228 -33.58 3.53 21.82
N ILE A 229 -33.12 2.64 20.95
CA ILE A 229 -34.02 1.67 20.30
C ILE A 229 -34.39 0.56 21.28
N ASP A 230 -33.40 -0.23 21.73
CA ASP A 230 -33.68 -1.38 22.59
C ASP A 230 -34.17 -0.97 23.98
N GLY A 231 -33.50 0.02 24.58
CA GLY A 231 -33.81 0.47 25.94
C GLY A 231 -35.14 1.22 26.01
N LEU A 232 -35.26 2.32 25.28
CA LEU A 232 -36.37 3.27 25.43
C LEU A 232 -37.60 2.89 24.60
N LEU A 233 -37.43 2.53 23.32
CA LEU A 233 -38.56 2.20 22.45
C LEU A 233 -39.10 0.79 22.71
N VAL A 234 -38.24 -0.23 22.69
CA VAL A 234 -38.68 -1.63 22.80
C VAL A 234 -38.96 -2.02 24.25
N ASN A 235 -37.95 -1.99 25.11
CA ASN A 235 -38.11 -2.41 26.51
C ASN A 235 -38.93 -1.40 27.33
N GLY A 236 -38.83 -0.11 27.02
CA GLY A 236 -39.62 0.93 27.67
C GLY A 236 -41.11 0.77 27.40
N SER A 237 -41.51 0.53 26.14
CA SER A 237 -42.91 0.28 25.81
C SER A 237 -43.44 -1.00 26.47
N ALA A 238 -42.66 -2.09 26.45
CA ALA A 238 -43.02 -3.33 27.13
C ALA A 238 -43.23 -3.15 28.65
N LYS A 239 -42.33 -2.41 29.31
CA LYS A 239 -42.45 -2.08 30.74
C LYS A 239 -43.68 -1.22 31.03
N LEU A 240 -44.00 -0.25 30.16
CA LEU A 240 -45.15 0.63 30.32
C LEU A 240 -46.46 -0.16 30.20
N VAL A 241 -46.56 -1.06 29.22
CA VAL A 241 -47.70 -1.98 29.09
C VAL A 241 -47.80 -2.88 30.32
N GLY A 242 -46.69 -3.48 30.76
CA GLY A 242 -46.67 -4.33 31.96
C GLY A 242 -47.09 -3.58 33.23
N TRP A 243 -46.66 -2.32 33.39
CA TRP A 243 -47.08 -1.45 34.49
C TRP A 243 -48.57 -1.14 34.43
N LEU A 244 -49.10 -0.74 33.27
CA LEU A 244 -50.53 -0.50 33.07
C LEU A 244 -51.37 -1.74 33.37
N SER A 245 -50.96 -2.91 32.89
CA SER A 245 -51.63 -4.18 33.21
C SER A 245 -51.61 -4.47 34.71
N GLY A 246 -50.51 -4.18 35.39
CA GLY A 246 -50.38 -4.30 36.85
C GLY A 246 -51.36 -3.40 37.60
N VAL A 247 -51.51 -2.14 37.17
CA VAL A 247 -52.47 -1.19 37.75
C VAL A 247 -53.90 -1.63 37.49
N ILE A 248 -54.25 -1.96 36.24
CA ILE A 248 -55.60 -2.40 35.84
C ILE A 248 -56.00 -3.68 36.60
N ARG A 249 -55.06 -4.58 36.88
CA ARG A 249 -55.35 -5.81 37.65
C ARG A 249 -55.95 -5.52 39.04
N HIS A 250 -55.62 -4.39 39.67
CA HIS A 250 -56.18 -4.03 40.97
C HIS A 250 -57.65 -3.55 40.89
N VAL A 251 -58.16 -3.23 39.70
CA VAL A 251 -59.58 -2.91 39.49
C VAL A 251 -60.45 -4.15 39.68
N GLN A 252 -59.92 -5.35 39.46
CA GLN A 252 -60.62 -6.61 39.75
C GLN A 252 -60.47 -6.97 41.23
N THR A 253 -61.38 -6.46 42.07
CA THR A 253 -61.31 -6.64 43.52
C THR A 253 -61.88 -7.97 44.03
N GLY A 254 -62.57 -8.75 43.16
CA GLY A 254 -63.20 -10.03 43.53
C GLY A 254 -64.50 -9.91 44.33
N TYR A 255 -64.89 -8.70 44.77
CA TYR A 255 -66.14 -8.46 45.49
C TYR A 255 -67.30 -8.23 44.51
N LEU A 256 -68.39 -9.01 44.65
CA LEU A 256 -69.59 -8.89 43.79
C LEU A 256 -70.16 -7.45 43.75
N ASN A 257 -70.15 -6.74 44.88
CA ASN A 257 -70.70 -5.39 44.97
C ASN A 257 -69.96 -4.38 44.08
N HIS A 258 -68.64 -4.51 43.90
CA HIS A 258 -67.86 -3.64 43.01
C HIS A 258 -68.26 -3.85 41.55
N TYR A 259 -68.48 -5.11 41.14
CA TYR A 259 -68.93 -5.43 39.78
C TYR A 259 -70.35 -4.93 39.50
N ALA A 260 -71.28 -5.10 40.45
CA ALA A 260 -72.64 -4.60 40.32
C ALA A 260 -72.66 -3.06 40.15
N PHE A 261 -71.89 -2.34 40.96
CA PHE A 261 -71.77 -0.89 40.84
C PHE A 261 -71.18 -0.44 39.50
N ALA A 262 -70.14 -1.14 39.01
CA ALA A 262 -69.53 -0.86 37.71
C ALA A 262 -70.52 -1.09 36.54
N MET A 263 -71.30 -2.17 36.58
CA MET A 263 -72.31 -2.47 35.55
C MET A 263 -73.42 -1.41 35.49
N ILE A 264 -73.98 -1.03 36.65
CA ILE A 264 -75.03 0.00 36.71
C ILE A 264 -74.49 1.35 36.22
N SER A 265 -73.30 1.75 36.67
CA SER A 265 -72.65 2.98 36.22
C SER A 265 -72.37 2.96 34.72
N GLY A 266 -71.90 1.83 34.19
CA GLY A 266 -71.67 1.62 32.76
C GLY A 266 -72.96 1.78 31.95
N LEU A 267 -74.07 1.18 32.41
CA LEU A 267 -75.37 1.29 31.74
C LEU A 267 -75.88 2.75 31.72
N ILE A 268 -75.78 3.46 32.85
CA ILE A 268 -76.17 4.87 32.95
C ILE A 268 -75.33 5.74 32.02
N LEU A 269 -74.01 5.54 31.99
CA LEU A 269 -73.12 6.28 31.10
C LEU A 269 -73.41 6.02 29.63
N LEU A 270 -73.68 4.78 29.25
CA LEU A 270 -73.95 4.40 27.86
C LEU A 270 -75.30 4.97 27.41
N LEU A 271 -76.36 4.85 28.22
CA LEU A 271 -77.65 5.45 27.95
C LEU A 271 -77.57 6.99 27.94
N GLY A 272 -76.85 7.58 28.89
CA GLY A 272 -76.62 9.02 28.94
C GLY A 272 -75.86 9.55 27.72
N TRP A 273 -74.83 8.83 27.27
CA TRP A 273 -74.11 9.13 26.04
C TRP A 273 -75.03 9.10 24.81
N VAL A 274 -75.86 8.06 24.68
CA VAL A 274 -76.81 7.91 23.57
C VAL A 274 -77.90 8.98 23.58
N VAL A 275 -78.25 9.53 24.75
CA VAL A 275 -79.23 10.62 24.87
C VAL A 275 -78.60 12.00 24.61
N LEU A 276 -77.31 12.16 24.88
CA LEU A 276 -76.56 13.41 24.71
C LEU A 276 -75.93 13.59 23.32
N VAL A 277 -75.74 12.50 22.57
CA VAL A 277 -75.27 12.48 21.17
C VAL A 277 -76.45 12.29 20.24
#